data_AF-A2GG88-F1
#
_entry.id   AF-A2GG88-F1
#
_cell.length_a   1.000
_cell.length_b   1.000
_cell.length_c   1.000
_cell.angle_alpha   90.00
_cell.angle_beta   90.00
_cell.angle_gamma   90.00
#
_symmetry.space_group_name_H-M   'P 1'
#
loop_
_entity.id
_entity.type
_entity.pdbx_description
1 polymer ?
#
loop_
_entity_poly.entity_id
_entity_poly.type
_entity_poly.pdbx_seq_one_letter_code
_entity_poly.pdbx_strand_id
1 'polypeptide(L)'
;MEVSFIGANIDIINECVKVKKLNRKALKNAIYSYNNKILTEILEKSDLKISSKAAIKALNQEAMLMAIKYNFDDFILYLASFPFQNYSIPLLKVYIEGNEEVKKDIDKLQPIFLSSIVNNRIELCKFLLSLNVNVNYDKFEDQPLQYAAIYNRKEIAEILISHGADVNQKNEHGWTPLQRSAYFNNIEIKKYYFHTIVKLIWKITMDSQHCIMQSEMISLIS
;
A
#
# COMPACT_ATOMS: atom_id res chain seq x y z
N MET A 1 11.03 -13.27 -29.76
CA MET A 1 10.60 -12.15 -28.93
C MET A 1 10.59 -12.49 -27.44
N GLU A 2 9.75 -13.41 -26.95
CA GLU A 2 9.67 -13.63 -25.48
C GLU A 2 10.98 -14.10 -24.83
N VAL A 3 11.66 -15.07 -25.45
CA VAL A 3 12.93 -15.62 -24.96
C VAL A 3 14.11 -14.70 -25.25
N SER A 4 14.03 -13.91 -26.34
CA SER A 4 15.09 -12.97 -26.70
C SER A 4 15.23 -11.84 -25.67
N PHE A 5 14.10 -11.38 -25.09
CA PHE A 5 14.13 -10.43 -23.97
C PHE A 5 14.79 -11.01 -22.71
N ILE A 6 14.72 -12.32 -22.48
CA ILE A 6 15.40 -12.96 -21.34
C ILE A 6 16.92 -13.06 -21.63
N GLY A 7 17.29 -13.34 -22.88
CA GLY A 7 18.70 -13.46 -23.30
C GLY A 7 19.44 -12.14 -23.53
N ALA A 8 18.77 -10.98 -23.44
CA ALA A 8 19.36 -9.64 -23.60
C ALA A 8 20.10 -9.36 -24.93
N ASN A 9 19.90 -10.19 -25.97
CA ASN A 9 20.53 -9.98 -27.27
C ASN A 9 19.78 -8.88 -28.05
N ILE A 10 20.36 -7.68 -28.05
CA ILE A 10 19.76 -6.47 -28.63
C ILE A 10 19.45 -6.65 -30.13
N ASP A 11 20.28 -7.37 -30.88
CA ASP A 11 20.13 -7.53 -32.32
C ASP A 11 18.97 -8.48 -32.66
N ILE A 12 18.86 -9.60 -31.94
CA ILE A 12 17.73 -10.52 -32.06
C ILE A 12 16.43 -9.82 -31.65
N ILE A 13 16.48 -8.98 -30.63
CA ILE A 13 15.31 -8.22 -30.17
C ILE A 13 14.89 -7.18 -31.22
N ASN A 14 15.83 -6.42 -31.77
CA ASN A 14 15.56 -5.42 -32.81
C ASN A 14 14.96 -6.05 -34.07
N GLU A 15 15.48 -7.20 -34.51
CA GLU A 15 14.89 -7.96 -35.62
C GLU A 15 13.50 -8.51 -35.27
N CYS A 16 13.30 -9.03 -34.05
CA CYS A 16 11.98 -9.49 -33.61
C CYS A 16 10.94 -8.36 -33.58
N VAL A 17 11.34 -7.14 -33.20
CA VAL A 17 10.45 -5.96 -33.12
C VAL A 17 10.00 -5.48 -34.50
N LYS A 18 10.83 -5.64 -35.54
CA LYS A 18 10.44 -5.32 -36.93
C LYS A 18 9.30 -6.20 -37.45
N VAL A 19 9.24 -7.45 -36.97
CA VAL A 19 8.33 -8.49 -37.52
C VAL A 19 7.10 -8.71 -36.64
N LYS A 20 7.16 -8.42 -35.34
CA LYS A 20 6.06 -8.65 -34.38
C LYS A 20 5.70 -7.37 -33.61
N LYS A 21 4.39 -7.15 -33.42
CA LYS A 21 3.88 -6.03 -32.61
C LYS A 21 4.25 -6.22 -31.14
N LEU A 22 4.80 -5.17 -30.53
CA LEU A 22 5.11 -5.10 -29.10
C LEU A 22 3.83 -5.24 -28.26
N ASN A 23 3.94 -5.94 -27.12
CA ASN A 23 2.81 -6.19 -26.22
C ASN A 23 3.22 -6.08 -24.74
N ARG A 24 2.23 -6.12 -23.84
CA ARG A 24 2.44 -6.00 -22.38
C ARG A 24 3.39 -7.06 -21.80
N LYS A 25 3.46 -8.26 -22.41
CA LYS A 25 4.32 -9.35 -21.94
C LYS A 25 5.78 -9.09 -22.27
N ALA A 26 6.07 -8.54 -23.46
CA ALA A 26 7.41 -8.08 -23.83
C ALA A 26 7.92 -7.00 -22.88
N LEU A 27 7.07 -6.02 -22.54
CA LEU A 27 7.39 -4.96 -21.58
C LEU A 27 7.73 -5.53 -20.19
N LYS A 28 6.93 -6.48 -19.71
CA LYS A 28 7.18 -7.16 -18.42
C LYS A 28 8.51 -7.92 -18.45
N ASN A 29 8.80 -8.66 -19.50
CA ASN A 29 10.07 -9.39 -19.62
C ASN A 29 11.26 -8.42 -19.63
N ALA A 30 11.18 -7.31 -20.36
CA ALA A 30 12.23 -6.29 -20.39
C ALA A 30 12.54 -5.70 -19.01
N ILE A 31 11.51 -5.49 -18.17
CA ILE A 31 11.66 -5.04 -16.78
C ILE A 31 12.44 -6.07 -15.96
N TYR A 32 12.00 -7.34 -15.97
CA TYR A 32 12.62 -8.41 -15.17
C TYR A 32 14.02 -8.80 -15.66
N SER A 33 14.30 -8.63 -16.95
CA SER A 33 15.61 -8.90 -17.54
C SER A 33 16.57 -7.71 -17.47
N TYR A 34 16.17 -6.59 -16.86
CA TYR A 34 16.97 -5.35 -16.77
C TYR A 34 17.40 -4.77 -18.13
N ASN A 35 16.63 -5.03 -19.19
CA ASN A 35 16.90 -4.55 -20.54
C ASN A 35 16.38 -3.12 -20.75
N ASN A 36 16.99 -2.19 -20.02
CA ASN A 36 16.48 -0.82 -19.88
C ASN A 36 16.48 -0.02 -21.18
N LYS A 37 17.48 -0.23 -22.06
CA LYS A 37 17.52 0.43 -23.37
C LYS A 37 16.27 0.12 -24.20
N ILE A 38 15.89 -1.16 -24.26
CA ILE A 38 14.72 -1.58 -25.01
C ILE A 38 13.44 -1.17 -24.28
N LEU A 39 13.43 -1.22 -22.95
CA LEU A 39 12.31 -0.69 -22.18
C LEU A 39 12.00 0.76 -22.57
N THR A 40 13.02 1.63 -22.66
CA THR A 40 12.86 3.00 -23.15
C THR A 40 12.30 3.06 -24.57
N GLU A 41 12.89 2.30 -25.50
CA GLU A 41 12.42 2.29 -26.89
C GLU A 41 10.96 1.82 -27.03
N ILE A 42 10.55 0.83 -26.23
CA ILE A 42 9.16 0.35 -26.22
C ILE A 42 8.23 1.46 -25.73
N LEU A 43 8.59 2.16 -24.64
CA LEU A 43 7.76 3.22 -24.07
C LEU A 43 7.68 4.46 -24.97
N GLU A 44 8.71 4.75 -25.74
CA GLU A 44 8.71 5.89 -26.68
C GLU A 44 7.94 5.61 -27.97
N LYS A 45 7.97 4.35 -28.46
CA LYS A 45 7.40 3.98 -29.77
C LYS A 45 6.01 3.34 -29.66
N SER A 46 5.45 3.18 -28.46
CA SER A 46 4.15 2.53 -28.27
C SER A 46 3.33 3.14 -27.14
N ASP A 47 2.01 2.99 -27.21
CA ASP A 47 1.08 3.42 -26.15
C ASP A 47 1.07 2.46 -24.93
N LEU A 48 2.08 1.60 -24.79
CA LEU A 48 2.14 0.64 -23.71
C LEU A 48 2.54 1.35 -22.41
N LYS A 49 1.74 1.16 -21.37
CA LYS A 49 2.04 1.66 -20.02
C LYS A 49 2.93 0.68 -19.26
N ILE A 50 3.99 1.21 -18.65
CA ILE A 50 4.84 0.47 -17.71
C ILE A 50 4.06 0.12 -16.44
N SER A 51 4.26 -1.11 -15.96
CA SER A 51 3.67 -1.58 -14.71
C SER A 51 4.60 -1.24 -13.54
N SER A 52 4.15 -0.33 -12.69
CA SER A 52 4.93 0.11 -11.52
C SER A 52 5.14 -1.03 -10.53
N LYS A 53 4.12 -1.87 -10.33
CA LYS A 53 4.21 -3.10 -9.53
C LYS A 53 5.32 -4.03 -10.02
N ALA A 54 5.42 -4.23 -11.34
CA ALA A 54 6.46 -5.08 -11.90
C ALA A 54 7.85 -4.46 -11.72
N ALA A 55 7.99 -3.16 -11.95
CA ALA A 55 9.25 -2.42 -11.76
C ALA A 55 9.74 -2.52 -10.30
N ILE A 56 8.85 -2.27 -9.32
CA ILE A 56 9.16 -2.36 -7.89
C ILE A 56 9.50 -3.80 -7.50
N LYS A 57 8.71 -4.79 -7.94
CA LYS A 57 8.97 -6.21 -7.64
C LYS A 57 10.28 -6.71 -8.24
N ALA A 58 10.66 -6.22 -9.42
CA ALA A 58 11.91 -6.59 -10.06
C ALA A 58 13.13 -5.93 -9.39
N LEU A 59 12.94 -4.89 -8.56
CA LEU A 59 13.99 -4.01 -8.04
C LEU A 59 14.81 -3.32 -9.16
N ASN A 60 14.22 -3.17 -10.35
CA ASN A 60 14.84 -2.49 -11.47
C ASN A 60 14.67 -0.98 -11.31
N GLN A 61 15.73 -0.30 -10.87
CA GLN A 61 15.73 1.14 -10.57
C GLN A 61 15.37 1.99 -11.79
N GLU A 62 15.91 1.65 -12.95
CA GLU A 62 15.63 2.36 -14.19
C GLU A 62 14.16 2.21 -14.59
N ALA A 63 13.61 1.00 -14.48
CA ALA A 63 12.19 0.77 -14.72
C ALA A 63 11.30 1.54 -13.73
N MET A 64 11.73 1.72 -12.48
CA MET A 64 11.02 2.54 -11.50
C MET A 64 11.07 4.03 -11.87
N LEU A 65 12.21 4.55 -12.32
CA LEU A 65 12.31 5.93 -12.83
C LEU A 65 11.45 6.15 -14.08
N MET A 66 11.42 5.17 -14.99
CA MET A 66 10.54 5.20 -16.16
C MET A 66 9.06 5.15 -15.76
N ALA A 67 8.69 4.41 -14.71
CA ALA A 67 7.33 4.41 -14.18
C ALA A 67 6.92 5.77 -13.63
N ILE A 68 7.82 6.44 -12.89
CA ILE A 68 7.60 7.82 -12.44
C ILE A 68 7.39 8.75 -13.64
N LYS A 69 8.19 8.60 -14.70
CA LYS A 69 8.14 9.48 -15.88
C LYS A 69 6.90 9.27 -16.75
N TYR A 70 6.56 8.01 -17.06
CA TYR A 70 5.57 7.69 -18.10
C TYR A 70 4.23 7.20 -17.56
N ASN A 71 4.11 6.87 -16.26
CA ASN A 71 2.87 6.35 -15.68
C ASN A 71 2.78 6.68 -14.19
N PHE A 72 2.95 7.97 -13.84
CA PHE A 72 3.06 8.43 -12.46
C PHE A 72 1.86 8.05 -11.59
N ASP A 73 0.63 8.13 -12.12
CA ASP A 73 -0.59 7.76 -11.41
C ASP A 73 -0.63 6.27 -11.02
N ASP A 74 -0.11 5.37 -11.86
CA ASP A 74 0.04 3.96 -11.49
C ASP A 74 1.14 3.79 -10.44
N PHE A 75 2.25 4.53 -10.58
CA PHE A 75 3.38 4.45 -9.66
C PHE A 75 3.00 4.90 -8.24
N ILE A 76 2.27 6.00 -8.12
CA ILE A 76 1.95 6.60 -6.82
C ILE A 76 1.12 5.64 -5.94
N LEU A 77 0.30 4.76 -6.55
CA LEU A 77 -0.45 3.72 -5.84
C LEU A 77 0.47 2.71 -5.15
N TYR A 78 1.68 2.47 -5.67
CA TYR A 78 2.67 1.55 -5.11
C TYR A 78 3.80 2.25 -4.35
N LEU A 79 3.68 3.56 -4.10
CA LEU A 79 4.71 4.37 -3.46
C LEU A 79 5.15 3.84 -2.08
N ALA A 80 4.22 3.25 -1.32
CA ALA A 80 4.52 2.65 -0.02
C ALA A 80 5.42 1.40 -0.11
N SER A 81 5.37 0.67 -1.24
CA SER A 81 6.24 -0.47 -1.52
C SER A 81 7.55 -0.08 -2.20
N PHE A 82 7.72 1.21 -2.55
CA PHE A 82 8.94 1.71 -3.18
C PHE A 82 10.12 1.63 -2.20
N PRO A 83 11.25 1.01 -2.59
CA PRO A 83 12.38 0.77 -1.69
C PRO A 83 13.05 2.05 -1.19
N PHE A 84 13.03 3.13 -1.98
CA PHE A 84 13.67 4.39 -1.60
C PHE A 84 12.75 5.26 -0.75
N GLN A 85 12.75 4.95 0.54
CA GLN A 85 11.78 5.51 1.48
C GLN A 85 11.84 7.04 1.60
N ASN A 86 13.03 7.62 1.46
CA ASN A 86 13.25 9.06 1.59
C ASN A 86 12.52 9.89 0.52
N TYR A 87 12.10 9.26 -0.59
CA TYR A 87 11.41 9.95 -1.68
C TYR A 87 9.89 9.79 -1.63
N SER A 88 9.32 8.94 -0.76
CA SER A 88 7.87 8.72 -0.77
C SER A 88 7.07 9.96 -0.43
N ILE A 89 7.44 10.70 0.62
CA ILE A 89 6.72 11.92 1.00
C ILE A 89 6.93 13.04 -0.04
N PRO A 90 8.16 13.35 -0.51
CA PRO A 90 8.36 14.34 -1.57
C PRO A 90 7.56 14.05 -2.85
N LEU A 91 7.56 12.80 -3.34
CA LEU A 91 6.80 12.43 -4.54
C LEU A 91 5.29 12.54 -4.31
N LEU A 92 4.81 12.17 -3.12
CA LEU A 92 3.40 12.32 -2.78
C LEU A 92 2.98 13.79 -2.72
N LYS A 93 3.83 14.69 -2.22
CA LYS A 93 3.57 16.14 -2.23
C LYS A 93 3.42 16.67 -3.65
N VAL A 94 4.37 16.34 -4.54
CA VAL A 94 4.31 16.73 -5.96
C VAL A 94 3.03 16.19 -6.61
N TYR A 95 2.66 14.94 -6.30
CA TYR A 95 1.41 14.34 -6.80
C TYR A 95 0.17 15.11 -6.34
N ILE A 96 0.06 15.42 -5.04
CA ILE A 96 -1.07 16.17 -4.49
C ILE A 96 -1.12 17.59 -5.08
N GLU A 97 0.02 18.26 -5.20
CA GLU A 97 0.12 19.61 -5.78
C GLU A 97 -0.34 19.66 -7.24
N GLY A 98 -0.02 18.63 -8.02
CA GLY A 98 -0.41 18.52 -9.44
C GLY A 98 -1.78 17.90 -9.70
N ASN A 99 -2.45 17.33 -8.68
CA ASN A 99 -3.70 16.58 -8.85
C ASN A 99 -4.88 17.26 -8.14
N GLU A 100 -5.64 18.06 -8.89
CA GLU A 100 -6.82 18.78 -8.39
C GLU A 100 -7.93 17.86 -7.86
N GLU A 101 -8.04 16.64 -8.36
CA GLU A 101 -9.04 15.70 -7.87
C GLU A 101 -8.72 15.22 -6.46
N VAL A 102 -7.43 14.97 -6.17
CA VAL A 102 -6.97 14.58 -4.83
C VAL A 102 -7.13 15.72 -3.83
N LYS A 103 -6.90 16.97 -4.27
CA LYS A 103 -7.15 18.14 -3.41
C LYS A 103 -8.63 18.29 -3.04
N LYS A 104 -9.53 17.95 -3.96
CA LYS A 104 -10.98 18.00 -3.74
C LYS A 104 -11.51 16.80 -2.95
N ASP A 105 -10.85 15.66 -3.09
CA ASP A 105 -11.25 14.39 -2.50
C ASP A 105 -10.03 13.67 -1.92
N ILE A 106 -9.77 13.92 -0.63
CA ILE A 106 -8.64 13.34 0.09
C ILE A 106 -8.76 11.81 0.23
N ASP A 107 -9.97 11.25 0.09
CA ASP A 107 -10.17 9.79 0.14
C ASP A 107 -9.46 9.08 -1.01
N LYS A 108 -9.10 9.80 -2.09
CA LYS A 108 -8.24 9.25 -3.16
C LYS A 108 -6.86 8.83 -2.66
N LEU A 109 -6.41 9.31 -1.49
CA LEU A 109 -5.17 8.88 -0.86
C LEU A 109 -5.32 7.61 -0.02
N GLN A 110 -6.53 7.09 0.20
CA GLN A 110 -6.75 5.93 1.05
C GLN A 110 -6.05 4.64 0.60
N PRO A 111 -5.96 4.33 -0.70
CA PRO A 111 -5.15 3.20 -1.17
C PRO A 111 -3.67 3.33 -0.76
N ILE A 112 -3.11 4.54 -0.80
CA ILE A 112 -1.72 4.83 -0.42
C ILE A 112 -1.57 4.73 1.10
N PHE A 113 -2.56 5.23 1.86
CA PHE A 113 -2.61 5.12 3.31
C PHE A 113 -2.62 3.67 3.78
N LEU A 114 -3.52 2.84 3.26
CA LEU A 114 -3.54 1.41 3.57
C LEU A 114 -2.24 0.71 3.18
N SER A 115 -1.71 1.02 1.99
CA SER A 115 -0.43 0.47 1.55
C SER A 115 0.72 0.88 2.49
N SER A 116 0.70 2.09 3.05
CA SER A 116 1.69 2.55 4.03
C SER A 116 1.65 1.71 5.31
N ILE A 117 0.45 1.29 5.76
CA ILE A 117 0.25 0.41 6.91
C ILE A 117 0.84 -0.98 6.61
N VAL A 118 0.40 -1.59 5.50
CA VAL A 118 0.84 -2.94 5.09
C VAL A 118 2.38 -3.02 4.97
N ASN A 119 3.01 -1.99 4.42
CA ASN A 119 4.47 -1.92 4.21
C ASN A 119 5.24 -1.35 5.42
N ASN A 120 4.60 -1.13 6.56
CA ASN A 120 5.20 -0.57 7.79
C ASN A 120 5.89 0.79 7.61
N ARG A 121 5.29 1.68 6.80
CA ARG A 121 5.85 3.00 6.47
C ARG A 121 5.36 4.05 7.45
N ILE A 122 5.90 4.04 8.67
CA ILE A 122 5.46 4.87 9.81
C ILE A 122 5.36 6.35 9.45
N GLU A 123 6.44 6.95 8.92
CA GLU A 123 6.46 8.38 8.60
C GLU A 123 5.52 8.76 7.46
N LEU A 124 5.34 7.87 6.49
CA LEU A 124 4.34 8.07 5.43
C LEU A 124 2.91 7.98 5.98
N CYS A 125 2.65 7.05 6.90
CA CYS A 125 1.38 6.90 7.59
C CYS A 125 1.04 8.17 8.40
N LYS A 126 1.98 8.67 9.23
CA LYS A 126 1.84 9.94 9.96
C LYS A 126 1.58 11.11 9.03
N PHE A 127 2.32 11.21 7.92
CA PHE A 127 2.12 12.26 6.93
C PHE A 127 0.69 12.22 6.35
N LEU A 128 0.21 11.04 5.93
CA LEU A 128 -1.14 10.88 5.39
C LEU A 128 -2.23 11.22 6.42
N LEU A 129 -2.07 10.80 7.68
CA LEU A 129 -2.97 11.18 8.78
C LEU A 129 -3.00 12.70 9.00
N SER A 130 -1.86 13.38 8.85
CA SER A 130 -1.82 14.85 8.95
C SER A 130 -2.58 15.57 7.82
N LEU A 131 -2.93 14.87 6.75
CA LEU A 131 -3.79 15.37 5.67
C LEU A 131 -5.28 15.08 5.92
N ASN A 132 -5.65 14.55 7.09
CA ASN A 132 -7.01 14.16 7.47
C ASN A 132 -7.62 13.04 6.60
N VAL A 133 -6.81 12.06 6.15
CA VAL A 133 -7.38 10.82 5.61
C VAL A 133 -8.22 10.11 6.68
N ASN A 134 -9.35 9.52 6.29
CA ASN A 134 -10.23 8.83 7.22
C ASN A 134 -9.55 7.58 7.84
N VAL A 135 -9.32 7.61 9.16
CA VAL A 135 -8.67 6.55 9.93
C VAL A 135 -9.55 5.29 10.10
N ASN A 136 -10.87 5.44 9.91
CA ASN A 136 -11.90 4.39 10.01
C ASN A 136 -12.52 4.07 8.65
N TYR A 137 -11.76 4.28 7.57
CA TYR A 137 -12.24 4.08 6.21
C TYR A 137 -12.70 2.64 5.98
N ASP A 138 -13.93 2.49 5.48
CA ASP A 138 -14.69 1.24 5.48
C ASP A 138 -15.13 0.78 4.08
N LYS A 139 -14.72 1.49 3.02
CA LYS A 139 -15.00 1.06 1.63
C LYS A 139 -14.06 -0.03 1.10
N PHE A 140 -13.20 -0.57 1.95
CA PHE A 140 -12.38 -1.74 1.67
C PHE A 140 -12.79 -2.89 2.59
N GLU A 141 -12.41 -4.12 2.24
CA GLU A 141 -12.76 -5.32 3.02
C GLU A 141 -12.39 -5.20 4.51
N ASP A 142 -11.23 -4.59 4.79
CA ASP A 142 -10.73 -4.33 6.14
C ASP A 142 -10.44 -2.83 6.33
N GLN A 143 -10.63 -2.34 7.55
CA GLN A 143 -10.30 -0.99 8.01
C GLN A 143 -8.80 -0.87 8.31
N PRO A 144 -8.25 0.37 8.34
CA PRO A 144 -6.84 0.63 8.65
C PRO A 144 -6.31 -0.12 9.89
N LEU A 145 -7.06 -0.13 10.99
CA LEU A 145 -6.65 -0.80 12.22
C LEU A 145 -6.62 -2.34 12.09
N GLN A 146 -7.54 -2.93 11.33
CA GLN A 146 -7.52 -4.37 11.03
C GLN A 146 -6.29 -4.72 10.18
N TYR A 147 -5.96 -3.92 9.16
CA TYR A 147 -4.71 -4.10 8.40
C TYR A 147 -3.48 -4.04 9.31
N ALA A 148 -3.41 -3.06 10.20
CA ALA A 148 -2.30 -2.98 11.17
C ALA A 148 -2.22 -4.23 12.06
N ALA A 149 -3.36 -4.76 12.50
CA ALA A 149 -3.45 -5.97 13.30
C ALA A 149 -3.03 -7.23 12.52
N ILE A 150 -3.52 -7.43 11.29
CA ILE A 150 -3.20 -8.57 10.40
C ILE A 150 -1.69 -8.61 10.12
N TYR A 151 -1.09 -7.46 9.82
CA TYR A 151 0.34 -7.36 9.46
C TYR A 151 1.27 -7.10 10.66
N ASN A 152 0.76 -7.18 11.90
CA ASN A 152 1.50 -6.94 13.14
C ASN A 152 2.29 -5.62 13.15
N ARG A 153 1.63 -4.52 12.79
CA ARG A 153 2.19 -3.16 12.73
C ARG A 153 1.92 -2.40 14.02
N LYS A 154 2.53 -2.85 15.12
CA LYS A 154 2.25 -2.36 16.48
C LYS A 154 2.30 -0.82 16.60
N GLU A 155 3.40 -0.21 16.18
CA GLU A 155 3.57 1.25 16.26
C GLU A 155 2.54 2.00 15.41
N ILE A 156 2.25 1.50 14.21
CA ILE A 156 1.21 2.07 13.37
C ILE A 156 -0.17 1.92 14.02
N ALA A 157 -0.47 0.79 14.66
CA ALA A 157 -1.74 0.63 15.39
C ALA A 157 -1.87 1.62 16.56
N GLU A 158 -0.79 1.87 17.31
CA GLU A 158 -0.77 2.90 18.36
C GLU A 158 -1.04 4.30 17.77
N ILE A 159 -0.45 4.61 16.61
CA ILE A 159 -0.72 5.86 15.87
C ILE A 159 -2.18 5.93 15.40
N LEU A 160 -2.73 4.87 14.82
CA LEU A 160 -4.11 4.85 14.35
C LEU A 160 -5.09 5.08 15.52
N ILE A 161 -4.87 4.41 16.65
CA ILE A 161 -5.70 4.56 17.85
C ILE A 161 -5.61 5.99 18.41
N SER A 162 -4.41 6.58 18.44
CA SER A 162 -4.26 7.98 18.89
C SER A 162 -4.94 9.00 17.96
N HIS A 163 -5.21 8.62 16.71
CA HIS A 163 -5.97 9.42 15.74
C HIS A 163 -7.46 9.06 15.68
N GLY A 164 -7.96 8.29 16.65
CA GLY A 164 -9.40 7.99 16.78
C GLY A 164 -9.86 6.74 16.00
N ALA A 165 -8.96 5.80 15.72
CA ALA A 165 -9.37 4.51 15.16
C ALA A 165 -10.31 3.78 16.12
N ASP A 166 -11.47 3.34 15.61
CA ASP A 166 -12.43 2.57 16.39
C ASP A 166 -11.95 1.12 16.53
N VAL A 167 -11.56 0.78 17.76
CA VAL A 167 -11.04 -0.55 18.13
C VAL A 167 -12.09 -1.66 18.06
N ASN A 168 -13.37 -1.31 17.99
CA ASN A 168 -14.51 -2.23 17.94
C ASN A 168 -15.26 -2.19 16.60
N GLN A 169 -14.83 -1.35 15.65
CA GLN A 169 -15.49 -1.24 14.35
C GLN A 169 -15.47 -2.60 13.65
N LYS A 170 -16.61 -2.98 13.09
CA LYS A 170 -16.75 -4.22 12.34
C LYS A 170 -16.47 -3.96 10.87
N ASN A 171 -15.74 -4.87 10.24
CA ASN A 171 -15.53 -4.87 8.80
C ASN A 171 -16.76 -5.44 8.05
N GLU A 172 -16.67 -5.57 6.72
CA GLU A 172 -17.78 -6.09 5.88
C GLU A 172 -18.23 -7.52 6.27
N HIS A 173 -17.34 -8.30 6.91
CA HIS A 173 -17.62 -9.65 7.41
C HIS A 173 -18.15 -9.67 8.85
N GLY A 174 -18.39 -8.50 9.45
CA GLY A 174 -18.86 -8.38 10.83
C GLY A 174 -17.76 -8.59 11.88
N TRP A 175 -16.48 -8.60 11.49
CA TRP A 175 -15.35 -8.87 12.38
C TRP A 175 -14.72 -7.58 12.92
N THR A 176 -14.48 -7.57 14.23
CA THR A 176 -13.65 -6.54 14.90
C THR A 176 -12.17 -6.72 14.57
N PRO A 177 -11.30 -5.71 14.78
CA PRO A 177 -9.84 -5.86 14.64
C PRO A 177 -9.27 -7.05 15.43
N LEU A 178 -9.80 -7.28 16.63
CA LEU A 178 -9.40 -8.42 17.47
C LEU A 178 -9.80 -9.76 16.85
N GLN A 179 -11.04 -9.89 16.38
CA GLN A 179 -11.53 -11.12 15.74
C GLN A 179 -10.82 -11.39 14.41
N ARG A 180 -10.60 -10.35 13.60
CA ARG A 180 -9.93 -10.45 12.30
C ARG A 180 -8.49 -10.93 12.44
N SER A 181 -7.74 -10.37 13.39
CA SER A 181 -6.36 -10.79 13.67
C SER A 181 -6.26 -12.21 14.23
N ALA A 182 -7.21 -12.64 15.07
CA ALA A 182 -7.30 -14.02 15.53
C ALA A 182 -7.60 -15.02 14.39
N TYR A 183 -8.53 -14.67 13.49
CA TYR A 183 -8.89 -15.50 12.34
C TYR A 183 -7.70 -15.76 11.40
N PHE A 184 -7.00 -14.70 10.97
CA PHE A 184 -5.84 -14.85 10.07
C PHE A 184 -4.69 -15.62 10.71
N ASN A 185 -4.46 -15.47 12.01
CA ASN A 185 -3.40 -16.21 12.69
C ASN A 185 -3.70 -17.72 12.78
N ASN A 186 -4.97 -18.10 12.94
CA ASN A 186 -5.37 -19.52 12.91
C ASN A 186 -5.14 -20.17 11.54
N ILE A 187 -5.17 -19.37 10.46
CA ILE A 187 -4.92 -19.84 9.09
C ILE A 187 -3.41 -19.87 8.76
N GLU A 188 -2.61 -18.91 9.26
CA GLU A 188 -1.19 -18.77 8.87
C GLU A 188 -0.13 -19.37 9.81
N ILE A 189 -0.47 -19.93 10.99
CA ILE A 189 0.48 -20.56 11.93
C ILE A 189 1.70 -19.64 12.23
N LYS A 190 1.49 -18.36 12.60
CA LYS A 190 2.56 -17.44 13.04
C LYS A 190 2.44 -17.13 14.54
N LYS A 191 2.58 -18.18 15.35
CA LYS A 191 2.40 -18.18 16.83
C LYS A 191 3.20 -17.11 17.60
N TYR A 192 4.31 -16.60 17.07
CA TYR A 192 5.24 -15.72 17.80
C TYR A 192 4.93 -14.22 17.74
N TYR A 193 4.28 -13.72 16.69
CA TYR A 193 4.03 -12.28 16.51
C TYR A 193 2.67 -11.81 17.06
N PHE A 194 1.82 -12.76 17.41
CA PHE A 194 0.45 -12.55 17.90
C PHE A 194 0.37 -11.77 19.21
N HIS A 195 1.43 -11.76 20.02
CA HIS A 195 1.26 -11.33 21.40
C HIS A 195 1.07 -9.82 21.56
N THR A 196 1.70 -9.00 20.73
CA THR A 196 1.91 -7.59 21.09
C THR A 196 0.74 -6.70 20.67
N ILE A 197 0.25 -6.81 19.44
CA ILE A 197 -0.86 -5.97 18.95
C ILE A 197 -2.22 -6.45 19.47
N VAL A 198 -2.42 -7.77 19.59
CA VAL A 198 -3.65 -8.35 20.18
C VAL A 198 -3.75 -7.98 21.66
N LYS A 199 -2.65 -8.03 22.43
CA LYS A 199 -2.64 -7.52 23.80
C LYS A 199 -2.97 -6.03 23.86
N LEU A 200 -2.43 -5.22 22.95
CA LEU A 200 -2.69 -3.79 22.90
C LEU A 200 -4.17 -3.52 22.66
N ILE A 201 -4.75 -4.09 21.60
CA ILE A 201 -6.16 -3.92 21.25
C ILE A 201 -7.04 -4.49 22.39
N TRP A 202 -6.73 -5.70 22.89
CA TRP A 202 -7.47 -6.32 23.98
C TRP A 202 -7.46 -5.46 25.27
N LYS A 203 -6.29 -4.95 25.66
CA LYS A 203 -6.16 -4.04 26.80
C LYS A 203 -7.03 -2.80 26.62
N ILE A 204 -6.94 -2.15 25.47
CA ILE A 204 -7.70 -0.92 25.18
C ILE A 204 -9.21 -1.19 25.14
N THR A 205 -9.64 -2.34 24.60
CA THR A 205 -11.06 -2.74 24.62
C THR A 205 -11.59 -3.05 26.02
N MET A 206 -10.77 -3.62 26.90
CA MET A 206 -11.15 -3.90 28.28
C MET A 206 -11.17 -2.62 29.12
N ASP A 207 -10.20 -1.73 28.94
CA ASP A 207 -10.14 -0.42 29.59
C ASP A 207 -11.33 0.46 29.15
N SER A 208 -11.72 0.42 27.87
CA SER A 208 -12.88 1.18 27.36
C SER A 208 -14.21 0.62 27.87
N GLN A 209 -14.39 -0.71 27.95
CA GLN A 209 -15.59 -1.31 28.56
C GLN A 209 -15.69 -0.99 30.06
N HIS A 210 -14.57 -0.94 30.78
CA HIS A 210 -14.55 -0.55 32.19
C HIS A 210 -14.94 0.92 32.37
N CYS A 211 -14.48 1.81 31.50
CA CYS A 211 -14.89 3.22 31.46
C CYS A 211 -16.37 3.40 31.08
N ILE A 212 -16.90 2.63 30.13
CA ILE A 212 -18.32 2.70 29.71
C ILE A 212 -19.21 2.32 30.90
N MET A 213 -18.92 1.22 31.60
CA MET A 213 -19.66 0.82 32.80
C MET A 213 -19.60 1.88 33.92
N GLN A 214 -18.45 2.54 34.12
CA GLN A 214 -18.34 3.63 35.10
C GLN A 214 -19.16 4.86 34.67
N SER A 215 -19.15 5.21 33.38
CA SER A 215 -19.91 6.36 32.86
C SER A 215 -21.43 6.13 32.86
N GLU A 216 -21.89 4.91 32.56
CA GLU A 216 -23.30 4.52 32.64
C GLU A 216 -23.77 4.50 34.09
N MET A 217 -22.95 3.99 35.03
CA MET A 217 -23.26 4.09 36.47
C MET A 217 -23.33 5.54 36.96
N ILE A 218 -22.44 6.43 36.51
CA ILE A 218 -22.50 7.85 36.90
C ILE A 218 -23.76 8.53 36.34
N SER A 219 -24.17 8.21 35.10
CA SER A 219 -25.41 8.73 34.49
C SER A 219 -26.70 8.21 35.12
N LEU A 220 -26.64 7.04 35.77
CA LEU A 220 -27.76 6.46 36.51
C LEU A 220 -27.88 6.99 37.95
N ILE A 221 -26.87 7.71 38.43
CA ILE A 221 -26.79 8.24 39.81
C ILE A 221 -26.81 9.79 39.83
N SER A 222 -26.78 10.45 38.68
CA SER A 222 -26.99 11.91 38.51
C SER A 222 -28.43 12.24 38.12
#